data_AF-A0A2M7YYL0-F1
#
_entry.id   AF-A0A2M7YYL0-F1
#
_cell.length_a   1.000
_cell.length_b   1.000
_cell.length_c   1.000
_cell.angle_alpha   90.00
_cell.angle_beta   90.00
_cell.angle_gamma   90.00
#
_symmetry.space_group_name_H-M   'P 1'
#
loop_
_entity.id
_entity.type
_entity.pdbx_description
1 polymer ?
#
loop_
_entity_poly.entity_id
_entity_poly.type
_entity_poly.pdbx_seq_one_letter_code
_entity_poly.pdbx_strand_id
1 'polypeptide(L)'
;MRLKPKLITTLKSYSVETFVSDLIAGVIVGVVAIPLAIAFAIASGVSPEKGLFTAIVAGLLVSAFGGSHVQIGGPTGAFVVIVYGIVHKYGIDGLVIS
;
A
#
# COMPACT_ATOMS: atom_id res chain seq x y z
N MET A 1 9.20 -12.98 -21.20
CA MET A 1 8.99 -13.16 -19.74
C MET A 1 7.50 -12.96 -19.46
N ARG A 2 6.72 -14.02 -19.18
CA ARG A 2 5.26 -13.90 -18.96
C ARG A 2 5.03 -13.42 -17.52
N LEU A 3 4.64 -12.16 -17.34
CA LEU A 3 4.13 -11.65 -16.07
C LEU A 3 2.88 -12.46 -15.70
N LYS A 4 3.01 -13.31 -14.68
CA LYS A 4 1.89 -14.03 -14.08
C LYS A 4 1.75 -13.51 -12.65
N PRO A 5 0.67 -12.80 -12.30
CA PRO A 5 0.41 -12.40 -10.92
C PRO A 5 0.53 -13.58 -9.98
N LYS A 6 1.18 -13.39 -8.83
CA LYS A 6 1.45 -14.48 -7.88
C LYS A 6 0.14 -15.07 -7.35
N LEU A 7 -0.90 -14.25 -7.25
CA LEU A 7 -2.27 -14.63 -6.91
C LEU A 7 -2.75 -15.87 -7.70
N ILE A 8 -2.58 -15.89 -9.03
CA ILE A 8 -3.05 -16.98 -9.89
C ILE A 8 -2.29 -18.29 -9.61
N THR A 9 -1.03 -18.19 -9.19
CA THR A 9 -0.22 -19.37 -8.86
C THR A 9 -0.51 -19.90 -7.47
N THR A 10 -0.72 -19.02 -6.49
CA THR A 10 -0.90 -19.39 -5.08
C THR A 10 -2.31 -19.92 -4.80
N LEU A 11 -3.34 -19.42 -5.50
CA LEU A 11 -4.72 -19.93 -5.33
C LEU A 11 -4.87 -21.42 -5.65
N LYS A 12 -3.98 -22.01 -6.46
CA LYS A 12 -4.06 -23.42 -6.84
C LYS A 12 -3.73 -24.40 -5.70
N SER A 13 -2.98 -23.95 -4.71
CA SER A 13 -2.52 -24.76 -3.57
C SER A 13 -2.92 -24.16 -2.23
N TYR A 14 -3.98 -23.34 -2.21
CA TYR A 14 -4.38 -22.59 -1.02
C TYR A 14 -5.22 -23.47 -0.08
N SER A 15 -4.77 -23.66 1.16
CA SER A 15 -5.50 -24.44 2.18
C SER A 15 -6.21 -23.53 3.18
N VAL A 16 -7.14 -24.12 3.96
CA VAL A 16 -7.82 -23.43 5.06
C VAL A 16 -6.84 -22.99 6.15
N GLU A 17 -5.78 -23.76 6.42
CA GLU A 17 -4.76 -23.37 7.40
C GLU A 17 -3.97 -22.14 6.94
N THR A 18 -3.68 -22.05 5.63
CA THR A 18 -3.04 -20.87 5.05
C THR A 18 -3.98 -19.66 5.14
N PHE A 19 -5.27 -19.84 4.85
CA PHE A 19 -6.26 -18.76 4.97
C PHE A 19 -6.33 -18.18 6.39
N VAL A 20 -6.40 -19.03 7.42
CA VAL A 20 -6.43 -18.57 8.82
C VAL A 20 -5.15 -17.82 9.19
N SER A 21 -4.00 -18.35 8.75
CA SER A 21 -2.70 -17.71 8.98
C SER A 21 -2.59 -16.35 8.30
N ASP A 22 -3.02 -16.25 7.04
CA ASP A 22 -3.04 -15.02 6.26
C ASP A 22 -4.04 -14.00 6.81
N LEU A 23 -5.19 -14.45 7.32
CA LEU A 23 -6.18 -13.58 7.95
C LEU A 23 -5.61 -12.92 9.21
N ILE A 24 -4.98 -13.70 10.09
CA ILE A 24 -4.35 -13.18 11.30
C ILE A 24 -3.22 -12.20 10.93
N ALA A 25 -2.36 -12.58 9.98
CA ALA A 25 -1.30 -11.71 9.49
C ALA A 25 -1.85 -10.39 8.91
N GLY A 26 -2.91 -10.48 8.10
CA GLY A 26 -3.57 -9.32 7.50
C GLY A 26 -4.16 -8.36 8.53
N VAL A 27 -4.77 -8.88 9.61
CA VAL A 27 -5.28 -8.06 10.71
C VAL A 27 -4.14 -7.34 11.44
N ILE A 28 -3.06 -8.06 11.79
CA ILE A 28 -1.90 -7.48 12.47
C ILE A 28 -1.27 -6.38 11.61
N VAL A 29 -1.02 -6.67 10.32
CA VAL A 29 -0.46 -5.72 9.37
C VAL A 29 -1.38 -4.52 9.20
N GLY A 30 -2.70 -4.73 9.09
CA GLY A 30 -3.68 -3.65 8.95
C GLY A 30 -3.67 -2.69 10.14
N VAL A 31 -3.62 -3.21 11.37
CA VAL A 31 -3.53 -2.39 12.60
C VAL A 31 -2.26 -1.53 12.60
N VAL A 32 -1.13 -2.06 12.14
CA VAL A 32 0.14 -1.31 12.04
C VAL A 32 0.14 -0.32 10.85
N ALA A 33 -0.54 -0.67 9.75
CA ALA A 33 -0.57 0.14 8.54
C ALA A 33 -1.36 1.44 8.70
N ILE A 34 -2.44 1.44 9.49
CA ILE A 34 -3.28 2.62 9.75
C ILE A 34 -2.47 3.82 10.31
N PRO A 35 -1.77 3.70 11.46
CA PRO A 35 -1.00 4.81 12.00
C PRO A 35 0.16 5.20 11.08
N LEU A 36 0.78 4.24 10.40
CA LEU A 36 1.87 4.50 9.46
C LEU A 36 1.41 5.33 8.25
N ALA A 37 0.26 5.00 7.68
CA ALA A 37 -0.32 5.73 6.55
C ALA A 37 -0.70 7.17 6.93
N ILE A 38 -1.25 7.37 8.12
CA ILE A 38 -1.56 8.70 8.66
C ILE A 38 -0.28 9.51 8.85
N ALA A 39 0.75 8.91 9.47
CA ALA A 39 2.02 9.57 9.71
C ALA A 39 2.70 10.00 8.40
N PHE A 40 2.71 9.14 7.39
CA PHE A 40 3.29 9.46 6.08
C PHE A 40 2.51 10.53 5.32
N ALA A 41 1.19 10.57 5.42
CA ALA A 41 0.38 11.64 4.83
C ALA A 41 0.73 13.00 5.43
N ILE A 42 0.74 13.09 6.76
CA ILE A 42 1.07 14.32 7.49
C ILE A 42 2.50 14.76 7.15
N ALA A 43 3.45 13.83 7.16
CA ALA A 43 4.85 14.12 6.81
C ALA A 43 5.03 14.56 5.34
N SER A 44 4.12 14.16 4.45
CA SER A 44 4.12 14.58 3.04
C SER A 44 3.40 15.92 2.82
N GLY A 45 2.88 16.55 3.87
CA GLY A 45 2.14 17.82 3.78
C GLY A 45 0.71 17.67 3.23
N VAL A 46 0.13 16.47 3.28
CA VAL A 46 -1.24 16.19 2.79
C VAL A 46 -2.17 15.77 3.93
N SER A 47 -3.49 15.77 3.69
CA SER A 47 -4.45 15.38 4.73
C SER A 47 -4.36 13.88 5.08
N PRO A 48 -4.58 13.49 6.35
CA PRO A 48 -4.51 12.09 6.79
C PRO A 48 -5.37 11.13 5.97
N GLU A 49 -6.55 11.58 5.51
CA GLU A 49 -7.45 10.72 4.72
C GLU A 49 -6.80 10.25 3.41
N LYS A 50 -5.92 11.07 2.82
CA LYS A 50 -5.20 10.72 1.58
C LYS A 50 -4.22 9.57 1.80
N GLY A 51 -3.57 9.51 2.96
CA GLY A 51 -2.70 8.38 3.33
C GLY A 51 -3.46 7.08 3.49
N LEU A 52 -4.59 7.14 4.20
CA LEU A 52 -5.50 6.00 4.39
C LEU A 52 -6.04 5.48 3.05
N PHE A 53 -6.52 6.38 2.19
CA PHE A 53 -7.04 5.99 0.87
C PHE A 53 -5.95 5.33 0.01
N THR A 54 -4.74 5.90 0.02
CA THR A 54 -3.59 5.34 -0.68
C THR A 54 -3.24 3.95 -0.17
N ALA A 55 -3.25 3.73 1.15
CA ALA A 55 -2.96 2.43 1.75
C ALA A 55 -3.98 1.36 1.32
N ILE A 56 -5.26 1.69 1.33
CA ILE A 56 -6.33 0.76 0.92
C ILE A 56 -6.22 0.42 -0.56
N VAL A 57 -6.14 1.43 -1.43
CA VAL A 57 -6.10 1.24 -2.88
C VAL A 57 -4.82 0.50 -3.30
N ALA A 58 -3.66 0.92 -2.78
CA ALA A 58 -2.40 0.24 -3.08
C ALA A 58 -2.38 -1.19 -2.55
N GLY A 59 -2.92 -1.43 -1.34
CA GLY A 59 -3.03 -2.78 -0.77
C GLY A 59 -3.85 -3.72 -1.65
N LEU A 60 -5.01 -3.27 -2.15
CA LEU A 60 -5.85 -4.04 -3.07
C LEU A 60 -5.16 -4.31 -4.41
N LEU A 61 -4.53 -3.29 -4.99
CA LEU A 61 -3.83 -3.43 -6.27
C LEU A 61 -2.62 -4.36 -6.16
N VAL A 62 -1.82 -4.23 -5.10
CA VAL A 62 -0.65 -5.09 -4.87
C VAL A 62 -1.08 -6.52 -4.53
N SER A 63 -2.17 -6.73 -3.79
CA SER A 63 -2.73 -8.06 -3.57
C SER A 63 -3.17 -8.74 -4.88
N ALA A 64 -3.79 -7.97 -5.78
CA ALA A 64 -4.28 -8.49 -7.07
C ALA A 64 -3.15 -8.76 -8.08
N PHE A 65 -2.17 -7.85 -8.19
CA PHE A 65 -1.16 -7.84 -9.26
C PHE A 65 0.27 -8.14 -8.79
N GLY A 66 0.46 -8.35 -7.49
CA GLY A 66 1.78 -8.52 -6.87
C GLY A 66 2.56 -9.74 -7.35
N GLY A 67 3.89 -9.63 -7.21
CA GLY A 67 4.84 -10.71 -7.56
C GLY A 67 5.11 -11.69 -6.41
N SER A 68 4.71 -11.33 -5.19
CA SER A 68 4.87 -12.16 -3.99
C SER A 68 3.55 -12.27 -3.22
N HIS A 69 3.38 -13.40 -2.53
CA HIS A 69 2.19 -13.71 -1.73
C HIS A 69 2.21 -13.02 -0.35
N VAL A 70 3.36 -12.47 0.06
CA VAL A 70 3.53 -11.70 1.31
C VAL A 70 3.80 -10.21 1.05
N GLN A 71 3.55 -9.75 -0.18
CA GLN A 71 3.80 -8.35 -0.54
C GLN A 71 2.69 -7.45 0.00
N ILE A 72 3.07 -6.35 0.64
CA ILE A 72 2.14 -5.34 1.16
C ILE A 72 2.35 -4.06 0.36
N GLY A 73 1.26 -3.46 -0.11
CA GLY A 73 1.25 -2.18 -0.82
C GLY A 73 0.72 -1.05 0.05
N GLY A 74 1.31 0.15 -0.07
CA GLY A 74 0.88 1.33 0.69
C GLY A 74 1.79 2.53 0.52
N PRO A 75 1.48 3.67 1.18
CA PRO A 75 2.36 4.81 1.25
C PRO A 75 3.70 4.41 1.89
N THR A 76 4.80 4.84 1.29
CA THR A 76 6.16 4.42 1.69
C THR A 76 6.98 5.63 2.13
N GLY A 77 7.66 5.53 3.27
CA GLY A 77 8.50 6.60 3.82
C GLY A 77 9.54 7.16 2.84
N ALA A 78 10.10 6.32 1.97
CA ALA A 78 11.06 6.73 0.94
C ALA A 78 10.53 7.80 -0.03
N PHE A 79 9.22 7.84 -0.26
CA PHE A 79 8.59 8.80 -1.17
C PHE A 79 8.07 10.07 -0.46
N VAL A 80 7.99 10.07 0.87
CA VAL A 80 7.44 11.18 1.66
C VAL A 80 8.16 12.50 1.38
N VAL A 81 9.50 12.48 1.35
CA VAL A 81 10.31 13.68 1.10
C VAL A 81 10.09 14.23 -0.32
N ILE A 82 9.91 13.34 -1.30
CA ILE A 82 9.65 13.71 -2.69
C ILE A 82 8.27 14.37 -2.80
N VAL A 83 7.24 13.73 -2.25
CA VAL A 83 5.87 14.26 -2.25
C VAL A 83 5.82 15.61 -1.51
N TYR A 84 6.44 15.69 -0.34
CA TYR A 84 6.55 16.95 0.41
C TYR A 84 7.19 18.05 -0.42
N GLY A 85 8.32 17.78 -1.08
CA GLY A 85 9.00 18.76 -1.93
C GLY A 85 8.14 19.25 -3.09
N ILE A 86 7.37 18.36 -3.72
CA ILE A 86 6.44 18.71 -4.80
C ILE A 86 5.28 19.55 -4.27
N VAL A 87 4.62 19.12 -3.19
CA VAL A 87 3.50 19.83 -2.58
C VAL A 87 3.92 21.20 -2.08
N HIS A 88 5.11 21.31 -1.50
CA HIS A 88 5.64 22.59 -1.01
C HIS A 88 5.94 23.56 -2.15
N LYS A 89 6.47 23.07 -3.28
CA LYS A 89 6.90 23.91 -4.40
C LYS A 89 5.77 24.26 -5.38
N TYR A 90 4.82 23.34 -5.58
CA TYR A 90 3.81 23.44 -6.64
C TYR A 90 2.37 23.27 -6.13
N GLY A 91 2.17 23.07 -4.83
CA GLY A 91 0.87 22.76 -4.25
C GLY A 91 0.38 21.35 -4.60
N ILE A 92 -0.84 21.01 -4.15
CA ILE A 92 -1.47 19.72 -4.44
C ILE A 92 -1.78 19.58 -5.94
N ASP A 93 -2.15 20.66 -6.61
CA ASP A 93 -2.44 20.65 -8.06
C ASP A 93 -1.19 20.27 -8.87
N GLY A 94 -0.03 20.73 -8.42
CA GLY A 94 1.26 20.31 -8.96
C GLY A 94 1.50 18.81 -8.84
N LEU A 95 1.11 18.18 -7.72
CA LEU A 95 1.26 16.73 -7.52
C LEU A 95 0.35 15.91 -8.45
N VAL A 96 -0.86 16.40 -8.77
CA VAL A 96 -1.83 15.66 -9.61
C VAL A 96 -1.44 15.67 -11.09
N ILE A 97 -0.76 16.72 -11.54
CA ILE A 97 -0.34 16.91 -12.94
C ILE A 97 1.07 16.34 -13.21
N SER A 98 1.90 16.18 -12.17
CA SER A 98 3.30 15.69 -12.26
C SER A 98 3.42 14.26 -12.77
#